data_AF-A0A821ZRX6-F1
#
_entry.id   AF-A0A821ZRX6-F1
#
_cell.length_a   1.000
_cell.length_b   1.000
_cell.length_c   1.000
_cell.angle_alpha   90.00
_cell.angle_beta   90.00
_cell.angle_gamma   90.00
#
_symmetry.space_group_name_H-M   'P 1'
#
loop_
_entity.id
_entity.type
_entity.pdbx_description
1 polymer ?
#
loop_
_entity_poly.entity_id
_entity_poly.type
_entity_poly.pdbx_seq_one_letter_code
_entity_poly.pdbx_strand_id
1 'polypeptide(L)'
;MKKLDMTDRCSRKYDLNRHLLRVTVMLNTISVLRKKKYNVDREEVKLKLQQLQTISYDHISKLFHGKTISETEFKTAYSLTSVIVSNEDCLVRYEKLVSEGYRPLLLNMANVTSPGGGYSKGDGPQEANIFRRSDYYPSLDLKIVDKDRSERLYCTPKYEIKRPPGTILSSIQWKNLELFTHL
;
A
#
# COMPACT_ATOMS: atom_id res chain seq x y z
N MET A 1 36.39 14.75 26.29
CA MET A 1 35.13 14.62 25.50
C MET A 1 35.37 13.71 24.30
N LYS A 2 34.69 12.56 24.17
CA LYS A 2 34.68 11.74 22.93
C LYS A 2 33.58 10.66 22.87
N LYS A 3 32.45 10.85 23.56
CA LYS A 3 31.37 9.83 23.70
C LYS A 3 30.17 10.01 22.75
N LEU A 4 30.16 11.07 21.92
CA LEU A 4 29.06 11.42 21.01
C LEU A 4 29.21 10.85 19.57
N ASP A 5 30.42 10.50 19.14
CA ASP A 5 30.72 10.06 17.76
C ASP A 5 30.31 8.59 17.50
N MET A 6 30.61 7.69 18.45
CA MET A 6 30.34 6.25 18.28
C MET A 6 28.84 5.89 18.29
N THR A 7 28.05 6.52 19.15
CA THR A 7 26.60 6.25 19.27
C THR A 7 25.84 6.72 18.04
N ASP A 8 26.14 7.92 17.55
CA ASP A 8 25.57 8.49 16.32
C ASP A 8 25.92 7.61 15.10
N ARG A 9 27.21 7.27 14.92
CA ARG A 9 27.65 6.36 13.85
C ARG A 9 26.96 4.99 13.89
N CYS A 10 26.67 4.48 15.09
CA CYS A 10 25.94 3.24 15.27
C CYS A 10 24.45 3.40 14.88
N SER A 11 23.78 4.48 15.30
CA SER A 11 22.40 4.80 14.89
C SER A 11 22.28 4.88 13.37
N ARG A 12 23.11 5.68 12.71
CA ARG A 12 23.12 5.81 11.24
C ARG A 12 23.29 4.47 10.52
N LYS A 13 24.10 3.55 11.09
CA LYS A 13 24.26 2.18 10.55
C LYS A 13 22.99 1.34 10.73
N TYR A 14 22.32 1.41 11.88
CA TYR A 14 21.04 0.73 12.08
C TYR A 14 19.96 1.30 11.16
N ASP A 15 19.89 2.62 10.99
CA ASP A 15 18.93 3.27 10.10
C ASP A 15 19.18 2.86 8.64
N LEU A 16 20.43 2.87 8.18
CA LEU A 16 20.79 2.36 6.85
C LEU A 16 20.39 0.88 6.67
N ASN A 17 20.72 0.01 7.63
CA ASN A 17 20.33 -1.40 7.58
C ASN A 17 18.79 -1.58 7.50
N ARG A 18 18.02 -0.77 8.22
CA ARG A 18 16.54 -0.82 8.17
C ARG A 18 15.99 -0.33 6.83
N HIS A 19 16.59 0.69 6.21
CA HIS A 19 16.22 1.10 4.86
C HIS A 19 16.55 0.01 3.84
N LEU A 20 17.76 -0.56 3.89
CA LEU A 20 18.19 -1.65 3.00
C LEU A 20 17.27 -2.88 3.12
N LEU A 21 16.91 -3.30 4.34
CA LEU A 21 15.95 -4.40 4.55
C LEU A 21 14.58 -4.10 3.91
N ARG A 22 14.04 -2.89 4.09
CA ARG A 22 12.76 -2.49 3.48
C ARG A 22 12.84 -2.43 1.95
N VAL A 23 13.96 -1.99 1.38
CA VAL A 23 14.21 -2.04 -0.07
C VAL A 23 14.28 -3.49 -0.56
N THR A 24 14.91 -4.40 0.20
CA THR A 24 14.93 -5.83 -0.11
C THR A 24 13.52 -6.43 -0.10
N VAL A 25 12.69 -6.13 0.90
CA VAL A 25 11.27 -6.56 0.93
C VAL A 25 10.52 -6.04 -0.29
N MET A 26 10.67 -4.76 -0.65
CA MET A 26 10.06 -4.20 -1.88
C MET A 26 10.47 -4.99 -3.13
N LEU A 27 11.77 -5.20 -3.34
CA LEU A 27 12.30 -5.91 -4.50
C LEU A 27 11.81 -7.37 -4.53
N ASN A 28 11.68 -8.00 -3.36
CA ASN A 28 11.11 -9.34 -3.24
C ASN A 28 9.64 -9.35 -3.68
N THR A 29 8.80 -8.47 -3.14
CA THR A 29 7.38 -8.34 -3.51
C THR A 29 7.17 -8.09 -5.01
N ILE A 30 7.97 -7.20 -5.62
CA ILE A 30 7.95 -6.99 -7.08
C ILE A 30 8.33 -8.27 -7.84
N SER A 31 9.34 -9.01 -7.37
CA SER A 31 9.74 -10.31 -7.92
C SER A 31 8.63 -11.36 -7.79
N VAL A 32 7.96 -11.42 -6.62
CA VAL A 32 6.88 -12.36 -6.31
C VAL A 32 5.68 -12.14 -7.23
N LEU A 33 5.22 -10.90 -7.41
CA LEU A 33 4.13 -10.57 -8.33
C LEU A 33 4.50 -10.86 -9.80
N ARG A 34 5.72 -10.54 -10.23
CA ARG A 34 6.19 -10.82 -11.60
C ARG A 34 6.31 -12.32 -11.90
N LYS A 35 6.83 -13.10 -10.94
CA LYS A 35 6.98 -14.56 -11.05
C LYS A 35 5.68 -15.33 -10.78
N LYS A 36 4.68 -14.67 -10.19
CA LYS A 36 3.39 -15.22 -9.78
C LYS A 36 3.51 -16.35 -8.75
N LYS A 37 4.61 -16.34 -7.98
CA LYS A 37 4.96 -17.35 -6.97
C LYS A 37 6.04 -16.84 -6.02
N TYR A 38 6.08 -17.42 -4.83
CA TYR A 38 7.10 -17.20 -3.80
C TYR A 38 7.38 -18.50 -3.05
N ASN A 39 8.46 -18.55 -2.26
CA ASN A 39 8.81 -19.73 -1.49
C ASN A 39 8.73 -19.42 0.01
N VAL A 40 8.13 -20.32 0.80
CA VAL A 40 8.08 -20.28 2.27
C VAL A 40 8.57 -21.63 2.77
N ASP A 41 9.54 -21.64 3.68
CA ASP A 41 10.08 -22.88 4.28
C ASP A 41 10.45 -24.00 3.30
N ARG A 42 10.91 -23.59 2.10
CA ARG A 42 11.27 -24.41 0.91
C ARG A 42 10.11 -24.90 0.05
N GLU A 43 8.87 -24.69 0.46
CA GLU A 43 7.67 -24.95 -0.35
C GLU A 43 7.39 -23.80 -1.33
N GLU A 44 7.01 -24.12 -2.57
CA GLU A 44 6.62 -23.14 -3.59
C GLU A 44 5.13 -22.81 -3.49
N VAL A 45 4.82 -21.57 -3.09
CA VAL A 45 3.46 -21.02 -3.07
C VAL A 45 3.20 -20.26 -4.37
N LYS A 46 2.29 -20.79 -5.20
CA LYS A 46 1.80 -20.13 -6.42
C LYS A 46 0.69 -19.14 -6.07
N LEU A 47 0.81 -17.90 -6.56
CA LEU A 47 -0.21 -16.86 -6.37
C LEU A 47 -1.46 -17.20 -7.17
N LYS A 48 -2.62 -17.21 -6.51
CA LYS A 48 -3.91 -17.50 -7.15
C LYS A 48 -4.48 -16.23 -7.78
N LEU A 49 -3.84 -15.75 -8.84
CA LEU A 49 -4.20 -14.49 -9.53
C LEU A 49 -5.67 -14.38 -9.98
N GLN A 50 -6.41 -15.49 -10.08
CA GLN A 50 -7.85 -15.50 -10.40
C GLN A 50 -8.74 -15.28 -9.17
N GLN A 51 -8.24 -15.58 -7.96
CA GLN A 51 -8.90 -15.28 -6.68
C GLN A 51 -8.57 -13.84 -6.22
N LEU A 52 -7.45 -13.32 -6.70
CA LEU A 52 -7.07 -11.91 -6.66
C LEU A 52 -7.98 -11.03 -7.54
N GLN A 53 -9.20 -10.76 -7.04
CA GLN A 53 -10.02 -9.60 -7.43
C GLN A 53 -9.31 -8.31 -7.02
N THR A 54 -8.27 -7.97 -7.78
CA THR A 54 -7.31 -6.93 -7.48
C THR A 54 -7.37 -5.85 -8.53
N ILE A 55 -7.12 -4.62 -8.07
CA ILE A 55 -7.09 -3.41 -8.88
C ILE A 55 -6.18 -3.57 -10.12
N SER A 56 -5.09 -4.36 -10.00
CA SER A 56 -4.14 -4.61 -11.09
C SER A 56 -4.62 -5.56 -12.18
N TYR A 57 -5.58 -6.44 -11.88
CA TYR A 57 -6.00 -7.52 -12.79
C TYR A 57 -7.48 -7.44 -13.21
N ASP A 58 -8.34 -6.72 -12.46
CA ASP A 58 -9.73 -6.45 -12.87
C ASP A 58 -9.95 -5.05 -13.46
N HIS A 59 -9.01 -4.11 -13.23
CA HIS A 59 -9.10 -2.70 -13.63
C HIS A 59 -10.32 -1.92 -13.05
N ILE A 60 -11.13 -2.50 -12.16
CA ILE A 60 -12.38 -1.89 -11.67
C ILE A 60 -12.11 -1.00 -10.48
N SER A 61 -11.39 0.09 -10.75
CA SER A 61 -10.89 0.98 -9.72
C SER A 61 -11.48 2.39 -9.96
N LYS A 62 -12.07 3.03 -8.93
CA LYS A 62 -12.96 4.22 -9.04
C LYS A 62 -12.53 5.40 -8.17
N LEU A 63 -12.09 6.50 -8.78
CA LEU A 63 -11.72 7.75 -8.09
C LEU A 63 -13.00 8.52 -7.82
N PHE A 64 -13.23 8.84 -6.55
CA PHE A 64 -14.28 9.74 -6.15
C PHE A 64 -13.66 11.12 -5.94
N HIS A 65 -14.14 12.12 -6.69
CA HIS A 65 -13.83 13.50 -6.35
C HIS A 65 -14.49 13.84 -5.01
N GLY A 66 -13.79 14.61 -4.18
CA GLY A 66 -14.32 15.04 -2.88
C GLY A 66 -15.63 15.80 -3.07
N LYS A 67 -16.71 15.24 -2.53
CA LYS A 67 -18.01 15.91 -2.39
C LYS A 67 -18.15 16.33 -0.93
N THR A 68 -18.64 17.53 -0.67
CA THR A 68 -19.20 17.85 0.64
C THR A 68 -20.43 16.98 0.86
N ILE A 69 -20.35 16.06 1.82
CA ILE A 69 -21.47 15.22 2.24
C ILE A 69 -22.07 15.88 3.48
N SER A 70 -23.36 16.22 3.42
CA SER A 70 -24.08 16.73 4.60
C SER A 70 -24.22 15.63 5.65
N GLU A 71 -24.23 15.97 6.94
CA GLU A 71 -24.50 14.99 8.00
C GLU A 71 -25.84 14.27 7.81
N THR A 72 -26.82 14.97 7.22
CA THR A 72 -28.14 14.44 6.86
C THR A 72 -28.14 13.40 5.73
N GLU A 73 -27.03 13.22 5.01
CA GLU A 73 -26.86 12.13 4.03
C GLU A 73 -26.45 10.80 4.68
N PHE A 74 -25.94 10.80 5.91
CA PHE A 74 -25.58 9.57 6.62
C PHE A 74 -26.81 8.88 7.20
N LYS A 75 -27.13 7.70 6.67
CA LYS A 75 -28.08 6.77 7.30
C LYS A 75 -27.34 5.87 8.27
N THR A 76 -27.76 5.86 9.54
CA THR A 76 -27.21 4.96 10.56
C THR A 76 -27.58 3.51 10.25
N ALA A 77 -26.68 2.78 9.59
CA ALA A 77 -26.94 1.42 9.14
C ALA A 77 -26.96 0.37 10.28
N TYR A 78 -26.41 0.71 11.45
CA TYR A 78 -26.29 -0.17 12.61
C TYR A 78 -26.61 0.58 13.91
N SER A 79 -27.27 -0.07 14.86
CA SER A 79 -27.65 0.52 16.15
C SER A 79 -26.48 0.72 17.13
N LEU A 80 -25.35 0.07 16.89
CA LEU A 80 -24.16 0.13 17.75
C LEU A 80 -22.88 0.00 16.90
N THR A 81 -21.86 0.78 17.24
CA THR A 81 -20.51 0.71 16.65
C THR A 81 -19.52 0.40 17.75
N SER A 82 -18.76 -0.69 17.62
CA SER A 82 -17.62 -0.98 18.50
C SER A 82 -16.39 -0.23 17.99
N VAL A 83 -15.69 0.48 18.89
CA VAL A 83 -14.46 1.22 18.57
C VAL A 83 -13.34 0.68 19.45
N ILE A 84 -12.24 0.26 18.82
CA ILE A 84 -11.08 -0.34 19.49
C ILE A 84 -9.83 0.41 19.06
N VAL A 85 -9.03 0.87 20.03
CA VAL A 85 -7.70 1.43 19.82
C VAL A 85 -6.67 0.36 20.19
N SER A 86 -5.71 0.11 19.30
CA SER A 86 -4.67 -0.91 19.48
C SER A 86 -3.33 -0.40 18.95
N ASN A 87 -2.23 -0.83 19.58
CA ASN A 87 -0.87 -0.51 19.15
C ASN A 87 -0.35 -1.65 18.25
N GLU A 88 -0.99 -1.81 17.09
CA GLU A 88 -0.73 -2.91 16.14
C GLU A 88 -0.41 -2.36 14.74
N ASP A 89 0.38 -3.11 13.95
CA ASP A 89 0.55 -2.81 12.52
C ASP A 89 -0.76 -3.06 11.79
N CYS A 90 -1.14 -2.14 10.90
CA CYS A 90 -2.45 -2.16 10.25
C CYS A 90 -2.67 -3.39 9.37
N LEU A 91 -1.61 -4.01 8.83
CA LEU A 91 -1.72 -5.24 8.04
C LEU A 91 -1.88 -6.47 8.94
N VAL A 92 -1.21 -6.50 10.09
CA VAL A 92 -1.39 -7.55 11.11
C VAL A 92 -2.83 -7.55 11.64
N ARG A 93 -3.41 -6.37 11.93
CA ARG A 93 -4.82 -6.30 12.35
C ARG A 93 -5.78 -6.64 11.21
N TYR A 94 -5.46 -6.28 9.96
CA TYR A 94 -6.24 -6.67 8.78
C TYR A 94 -6.26 -8.19 8.59
N GLU A 95 -5.11 -8.84 8.64
CA GLU A 95 -4.96 -10.30 8.55
C GLU A 95 -5.76 -11.01 9.65
N LYS A 96 -5.66 -10.54 10.89
CA LYS A 96 -6.44 -11.05 12.02
C LYS A 96 -7.96 -10.91 11.81
N LEU A 97 -8.42 -9.78 11.28
CA LEU A 97 -9.84 -9.61 10.95
C LEU A 97 -10.28 -10.53 9.81
N VAL A 98 -9.42 -10.80 8.81
CA VAL A 98 -9.71 -11.75 7.73
C VAL A 98 -9.76 -13.19 8.25
N SER A 99 -8.87 -13.60 9.16
CA SER A 99 -8.91 -14.94 9.77
C SER A 99 -10.08 -15.12 10.76
N GLU A 100 -10.55 -14.03 11.38
CA GLU A 100 -11.83 -13.95 12.11
C GLU A 100 -13.06 -14.01 11.17
N GLY A 101 -12.89 -14.06 9.84
CA GLY A 101 -13.94 -14.21 8.84
C GLY A 101 -14.55 -12.90 8.31
N TYR A 102 -14.01 -11.74 8.72
CA TYR A 102 -14.47 -10.44 8.24
C TYR A 102 -13.91 -10.07 6.86
N ARG A 103 -14.52 -9.04 6.25
CA ARG A 103 -14.05 -8.42 5.00
C ARG A 103 -13.68 -6.94 5.26
N PRO A 104 -12.59 -6.68 6.01
CA PRO A 104 -12.23 -5.33 6.43
C PRO A 104 -11.86 -4.40 5.26
N LEU A 105 -12.11 -3.11 5.45
CA LEU A 105 -11.54 -2.04 4.63
C LEU A 105 -10.31 -1.46 5.36
N LEU A 106 -9.24 -1.20 4.61
CA LEU A 106 -8.02 -0.61 5.13
C LEU A 106 -7.85 0.82 4.58
N LEU A 107 -7.69 1.79 5.47
CA LEU A 107 -7.34 3.16 5.08
C LEU A 107 -5.83 3.26 4.80
N ASN A 108 -5.47 3.61 3.56
CA ASN A 108 -4.11 4.04 3.24
C ASN A 108 -3.92 5.51 3.65
N MET A 109 -2.92 5.81 4.47
CA MET A 109 -2.47 7.18 4.78
C MET A 109 -1.63 7.72 3.61
N ALA A 110 -2.29 7.90 2.47
CA ALA A 110 -1.66 8.10 1.18
C ALA A 110 -0.87 9.41 1.08
N ASN A 111 0.32 9.34 0.50
CA ASN A 111 1.07 10.52 0.10
C ASN A 111 0.40 11.19 -1.11
N VAL A 112 0.18 12.51 -1.01
CA VAL A 112 -0.60 13.28 -1.99
C VAL A 112 0.08 13.45 -3.36
N THR A 113 1.41 13.32 -3.46
CA THR A 113 2.17 13.51 -4.72
C THR A 113 2.84 12.26 -5.26
N SER A 114 3.26 11.35 -4.38
CA SER A 114 4.19 10.26 -4.68
C SER A 114 3.58 8.95 -4.20
N PRO A 115 3.01 8.12 -5.10
CA PRO A 115 2.39 6.86 -4.71
C PRO A 115 3.33 5.97 -3.91
N GLY A 116 2.89 5.52 -2.73
CA GLY A 116 3.75 4.71 -1.84
C GLY A 116 4.73 5.54 -1.00
N GLY A 117 4.71 6.86 -1.12
CA GLY A 117 5.72 7.75 -0.55
C GLY A 117 7.14 7.36 -0.98
N GLY A 118 8.03 7.14 -0.02
CA GLY A 118 9.37 6.61 -0.26
C GLY A 118 9.50 5.10 -0.02
N TYR A 119 8.47 4.28 -0.31
CA TYR A 119 8.54 2.83 -0.12
C TYR A 119 9.76 2.19 -0.79
N SER A 120 10.13 2.69 -1.97
CA SER A 120 11.30 2.32 -2.77
C SER A 120 12.63 2.86 -2.29
N LYS A 121 12.63 3.82 -1.36
CA LYS A 121 13.80 4.35 -0.66
C LYS A 121 14.05 3.66 0.68
N GLY A 122 13.09 2.85 1.15
CA GLY A 122 13.13 2.20 2.46
C GLY A 122 12.47 3.02 3.57
N ASP A 123 11.64 4.01 3.25
CA ASP A 123 10.96 4.84 4.25
C ASP A 123 9.99 4.02 5.13
N GLY A 124 9.78 4.45 6.37
CA GLY A 124 8.99 3.71 7.36
C GLY A 124 7.49 3.99 7.54
N PRO A 125 6.78 4.86 6.81
CA PRO A 125 5.38 5.17 7.10
C PRO A 125 4.42 4.02 6.72
N GLN A 126 3.17 4.12 7.19
CA GLN A 126 2.12 3.11 6.99
C GLN A 126 1.90 2.76 5.51
N GLU A 127 1.68 3.76 4.65
CA GLU A 127 1.54 3.56 3.20
C GLU A 127 2.71 2.75 2.62
N ALA A 128 3.94 3.10 2.97
CA ALA A 128 5.12 2.42 2.48
C ALA A 128 5.20 0.95 2.95
N ASN A 129 4.62 0.63 4.12
CA ASN A 129 4.50 -0.75 4.58
C ASN A 129 3.45 -1.52 3.75
N ILE A 130 2.30 -0.90 3.47
CA ILE A 130 1.25 -1.47 2.61
C ILE A 130 1.84 -1.82 1.23
N PHE A 131 2.51 -0.87 0.57
CA PHE A 131 3.12 -1.07 -0.75
C PHE A 131 4.18 -2.19 -0.79
N ARG A 132 4.87 -2.44 0.32
CA ARG A 132 5.91 -3.48 0.41
C ARG A 132 5.37 -4.86 0.75
N ARG A 133 4.29 -4.97 1.51
CA ARG A 133 3.77 -6.24 2.05
C ARG A 133 2.44 -6.65 1.41
N SER A 134 2.08 -6.05 0.28
CA SER A 134 0.90 -6.42 -0.49
C SER A 134 1.04 -6.19 -1.98
N ASP A 135 0.06 -6.68 -2.72
CA ASP A 135 -0.21 -6.41 -4.13
C ASP A 135 -0.86 -5.04 -4.38
N TYR A 136 -0.79 -4.10 -3.44
CA TYR A 136 -1.37 -2.77 -3.60
C TYR A 136 -0.55 -1.87 -4.54
N TYR A 137 0.78 -2.00 -4.56
CA TYR A 137 1.62 -1.07 -5.34
C TYR A 137 1.27 -1.00 -6.85
N PRO A 138 0.93 -2.08 -7.57
CA PRO A 138 0.59 -2.00 -8.99
C PRO A 138 -0.64 -1.14 -9.30
N SER A 139 -1.56 -1.03 -8.33
CA SER A 139 -2.72 -0.12 -8.36
C SER A 139 -2.30 1.35 -8.50
N LEU A 140 -1.18 1.71 -7.86
CA LEU A 140 -0.81 3.09 -7.59
C LEU A 140 0.56 3.51 -8.13
N ASP A 141 1.47 2.60 -8.49
CA ASP A 141 2.75 2.92 -9.13
C ASP A 141 2.90 2.19 -10.48
N LEU A 142 2.25 2.78 -11.50
CA LEU A 142 2.36 2.28 -12.87
C LEU A 142 3.79 2.33 -13.41
N LYS A 143 4.69 3.19 -12.90
CA LYS A 143 6.07 3.31 -13.42
C LYS A 143 6.88 2.00 -13.25
N ILE A 144 6.50 1.17 -12.28
CA ILE A 144 7.12 -0.15 -12.02
C ILE A 144 6.39 -1.29 -12.78
N VAL A 145 5.10 -1.11 -13.08
CA VAL A 145 4.25 -2.10 -13.75
C VAL A 145 4.38 -2.02 -15.27
N ASP A 146 4.26 -0.81 -15.82
CA ASP A 146 4.18 -0.51 -17.25
C ASP A 146 4.69 0.92 -17.48
N LYS A 147 5.89 1.03 -18.08
CA LYS A 147 6.52 2.32 -18.38
C LYS A 147 5.81 3.07 -19.50
N ASP A 148 5.14 2.37 -20.40
CA ASP A 148 4.55 2.94 -21.62
C ASP A 148 3.12 3.43 -21.35
N ARG A 149 2.43 2.88 -20.33
CA ARG A 149 1.19 3.43 -19.76
C ARG A 149 1.40 4.51 -18.68
N SER A 150 2.59 5.10 -18.59
CA SER A 150 2.95 6.08 -17.53
C SER A 150 2.34 7.50 -17.71
N GLU A 151 1.07 7.61 -18.08
CA GLU A 151 0.32 8.87 -18.03
C GLU A 151 -0.49 8.94 -16.73
N ARG A 152 -0.15 9.88 -15.82
CA ARG A 152 -0.81 9.97 -14.51
C ARG A 152 -1.23 11.36 -14.08
N LEU A 153 -2.42 11.37 -13.48
CA LEU A 153 -2.93 12.43 -12.63
C LEU A 153 -1.99 12.74 -11.47
N TYR A 154 -1.84 14.03 -11.14
CA TYR A 154 -1.15 14.49 -9.94
C TYR A 154 -2.01 15.50 -9.17
N CYS A 155 -1.97 15.44 -7.84
CA CYS A 155 -2.51 16.52 -7.01
C CYS A 155 -1.53 17.69 -7.02
N THR A 156 -2.03 18.87 -7.37
CA THR A 156 -1.31 20.13 -7.15
C THR A 156 -1.30 20.51 -5.66
N PRO A 157 -0.44 21.44 -5.23
CA PRO A 157 -0.49 22.03 -3.89
C PRO A 157 -1.82 22.73 -3.53
N LYS A 158 -2.72 22.95 -4.51
CA LYS A 158 -4.08 23.46 -4.31
C LYS A 158 -5.13 22.37 -4.16
N TYR A 159 -4.72 21.11 -4.00
CA TYR A 159 -5.59 19.92 -3.98
C TYR A 159 -6.35 19.66 -5.29
N GLU A 160 -6.03 20.39 -6.38
CA GLU A 160 -6.57 20.13 -7.72
C GLU A 160 -5.89 18.91 -8.34
N ILE A 161 -6.66 17.91 -8.75
CA ILE A 161 -6.19 16.70 -9.47
C ILE A 161 -6.08 17.03 -10.97
N LYS A 162 -4.85 17.07 -11.52
CA LYS A 162 -4.58 17.47 -12.92
C LYS A 162 -4.01 16.36 -13.78
N ARG A 163 -4.43 16.29 -15.06
CA ARG A 163 -3.90 15.37 -16.08
C ARG A 163 -2.72 16.00 -16.85
N PRO A 164 -1.78 15.19 -17.35
CA PRO A 164 -1.08 15.51 -18.59
C PRO A 164 -2.11 15.55 -19.75
N PRO A 165 -1.93 16.38 -20.78
CA PRO A 165 -2.83 16.38 -21.93
C PRO A 165 -2.71 15.08 -22.73
N GLY A 166 -3.77 14.25 -22.76
CA GLY A 166 -3.85 13.03 -23.59
C GLY A 166 -4.73 11.88 -23.05
N THR A 167 -4.90 11.76 -21.73
CA THR A 167 -5.25 10.46 -21.11
C THR A 167 -6.74 10.19 -20.83
N ILE A 168 -7.16 8.94 -21.04
CA ILE A 168 -8.46 8.34 -20.62
C ILE A 168 -8.29 7.56 -19.30
N LEU A 169 -9.32 7.55 -18.44
CA LEU A 169 -9.26 7.24 -17.00
C LEU A 169 -9.61 5.79 -16.59
N SER A 170 -8.93 5.30 -15.54
CA SER A 170 -9.44 4.37 -14.48
C SER A 170 -8.71 4.70 -13.15
N SER A 171 -8.96 4.03 -12.01
CA SER A 171 -8.68 4.68 -10.69
C SER A 171 -8.41 3.84 -9.41
N ILE A 172 -9.23 3.95 -8.32
CA ILE A 172 -8.98 3.44 -6.95
C ILE A 172 -10.29 2.95 -6.23
N GLN A 173 -10.82 1.75 -6.54
CA GLN A 173 -11.96 1.11 -5.81
C GLN A 173 -11.39 -0.01 -4.94
N TRP A 174 -11.83 -0.09 -3.67
CA TRP A 174 -11.21 -0.96 -2.67
C TRP A 174 -11.81 -2.37 -2.69
N LYS A 175 -11.02 -3.35 -3.13
CA LYS A 175 -11.28 -4.79 -2.96
C LYS A 175 -9.97 -5.54 -2.70
N ASN A 176 -10.09 -6.61 -1.91
CA ASN A 176 -9.13 -7.68 -1.62
C ASN A 176 -7.64 -7.32 -1.80
N LEU A 177 -6.99 -6.96 -0.69
CA LEU A 177 -5.53 -6.90 -0.57
C LEU A 177 -5.01 -8.34 -0.34
N GLU A 178 -4.09 -8.86 -1.16
CA GLU A 178 -3.29 -10.01 -0.72
C GLU A 178 -2.15 -9.50 0.16
N LEU A 179 -2.12 -9.99 1.40
CA LEU A 179 -1.00 -9.76 2.31
C LEU A 179 0.05 -10.82 2.11
N PHE A 180 1.28 -10.37 1.89
CA PHE A 180 2.45 -11.21 1.97
C PHE A 180 2.89 -11.30 3.43
N THR A 181 2.31 -12.26 4.13
CA THR A 181 2.48 -12.52 5.57
C THR A 181 3.86 -13.09 5.92
N HIS A 182 4.65 -13.47 4.92
CA HIS A 182 5.94 -14.17 5.04
C HIS A 182 7.11 -13.49 4.28
N LEU A 183 7.03 -12.16 4.03
CA LEU A 183 8.09 -11.34 3.38
C LEU A 183 8.72 -10.31 4.34
#